data_AF-A0A5B7FL71-F1
#
_entry.id   AF-A0A5B7FL71-F1
#
_cell.length_a   1.000
_cell.length_b   1.000
_cell.length_c   1.000
_cell.angle_alpha   90.00
_cell.angle_beta   90.00
_cell.angle_gamma   90.00
#
_symmetry.space_group_name_H-M   'P 1'
#
loop_
_entity.id
_entity.type
_entity.pdbx_description
1 polymer ?
#
loop_
_entity_poly.entity_id
_entity_poly.type
_entity_poly.pdbx_seq_one_letter_code
_entity_poly.pdbx_strand_id
1 'polypeptide(L)'
;MLSVVQDVLFPLMCYSDADQELWNSDPYEYVRVKFDIYEDLVSPVTAAQGLLLSTVRKRKEMLEKTMVFLMQVLTTPNVDPRHKDGVMHMIGTLGGVLLKKKIYKDQMETMIAQYVFPEFQSPFGFMRARVIKETENDDLTNVMCKIVTTYTDQLTPIAVEMCTQLAATFQQAITAMGLLSTIETLINCMEENPKIMEQIEPITLQVVGLILTKNVMEFYEEALALVYSLTSTRISPDLWKCFEMMFQMFKSDGFDYFTEMMPALHNYITVDTEGFISSEARIAAVFEMCKTVLTQVRCIAKASEENSDDEDDGEEDEDIEHEVLESDEDELDDNGDEYLEKLGEKVKKASAASPFAITATVEQDEEDDDDSDDEMDETALESFTTPLDREECEVDEYCVFKDVMQSKWVGLGWVRLD
;
A
#
# COMPACT_ATOMS: atom_id res chain seq x y z
N MET A 1 34.13 0.44 16.87
CA MET A 1 32.90 0.68 16.07
C MET A 1 32.76 -0.31 14.96
N LEU A 2 33.75 -0.46 14.07
CA LEU A 2 33.68 -1.54 13.06
C LEU A 2 33.56 -2.92 13.72
N SER A 3 34.28 -3.17 14.82
CA SER A 3 34.10 -4.37 15.64
C SER A 3 32.67 -4.54 16.19
N VAL A 4 31.98 -3.44 16.54
CA VAL A 4 30.58 -3.53 16.99
C VAL A 4 29.67 -3.91 15.82
N VAL A 5 29.92 -3.35 14.64
CA VAL A 5 29.19 -3.72 13.42
C VAL A 5 29.41 -5.20 13.08
N GLN A 6 30.65 -5.69 13.17
CA GLN A 6 31.01 -7.06 12.79
C GLN A 6 30.63 -8.11 13.83
N ASP A 7 30.88 -7.83 15.11
CA ASP A 7 30.79 -8.83 16.18
C ASP A 7 29.43 -8.80 16.91
N VAL A 8 28.65 -7.73 16.74
CA VAL A 8 27.36 -7.53 17.44
C VAL A 8 26.22 -7.32 16.46
N LEU A 9 26.29 -6.29 15.61
CA LEU A 9 25.15 -5.95 14.73
C LEU A 9 24.94 -7.00 13.64
N PHE A 10 26.01 -7.44 12.98
CA PHE A 10 25.90 -8.38 11.88
C PHE A 10 25.29 -9.73 12.30
N PRO A 11 25.74 -10.40 13.38
CA PRO A 11 25.09 -11.62 13.84
C PRO A 11 23.64 -11.44 14.26
N LEU A 12 23.27 -10.30 14.86
CA LEU A 12 21.89 -10.00 15.24
C LEU A 12 20.97 -9.82 14.03
N MET A 13 21.52 -9.33 12.92
CA MET A 13 20.76 -9.10 11.68
C MET A 13 20.75 -10.31 10.73
N CYS A 14 21.53 -11.36 11.03
CA CYS A 14 21.50 -12.62 10.30
C CYS A 14 20.34 -13.51 10.77
N TYR A 15 19.84 -14.33 9.86
CA TYR A 15 18.92 -15.43 10.17
C TYR A 15 19.42 -16.31 11.32
N SER A 16 18.65 -16.35 12.41
CA SER A 16 19.04 -17.00 13.66
C SER A 16 18.62 -18.47 13.75
N ASP A 17 19.09 -19.17 14.78
CA ASP A 17 18.63 -20.53 15.06
C ASP A 17 17.16 -20.57 15.50
N ALA A 18 16.69 -19.54 16.21
CA ALA A 18 15.28 -19.41 16.56
C ALA A 18 14.41 -19.19 15.32
N ASP A 19 14.90 -18.39 14.35
CA ASP A 19 14.24 -18.22 13.06
C ASP A 19 14.17 -19.52 12.28
N GLN A 20 15.24 -20.33 12.32
CA GLN A 20 15.29 -21.64 11.68
C GLN A 20 14.31 -22.63 12.32
N GLU A 21 14.22 -22.64 13.65
CA GLU A 21 13.29 -23.47 14.39
C GLU A 21 11.85 -23.08 14.04
N LEU A 22 11.53 -21.78 14.11
CA LEU A 22 10.21 -21.26 13.78
C LEU A 22 9.84 -21.57 12.33
N TRP A 23 10.75 -21.33 11.38
CA TRP A 23 10.52 -21.67 9.97
C TRP A 23 10.24 -23.17 9.75
N ASN A 24 10.85 -24.05 10.54
CA ASN A 24 10.65 -25.49 10.39
C ASN A 24 9.40 -25.99 11.11
N SER A 25 9.06 -25.41 12.27
CA SER A 25 7.91 -25.80 13.08
C SER A 25 6.62 -25.19 12.56
N ASP A 26 6.66 -23.90 12.25
CA ASP A 26 5.54 -23.08 11.82
C ASP A 26 6.04 -21.92 10.93
N PRO A 27 6.25 -22.19 9.63
CA PRO A 27 6.68 -21.17 8.69
C PRO A 27 5.65 -20.05 8.49
N TYR A 28 4.39 -20.24 8.89
CA TYR A 28 3.34 -19.23 8.79
C TYR A 28 3.50 -18.21 9.91
N GLU A 29 3.70 -18.70 11.13
CA GLU A 29 4.05 -17.86 12.27
C GLU A 29 5.35 -17.10 12.03
N TYR A 30 6.35 -17.71 11.39
CA TYR A 30 7.56 -17.01 10.99
C TYR A 30 7.27 -15.79 10.11
N VAL A 31 6.42 -15.94 9.08
CA VAL A 31 6.09 -14.83 8.18
C VAL A 31 5.28 -13.79 8.93
N ARG A 32 4.26 -14.19 9.72
CA ARG A 32 3.47 -13.27 10.52
C ARG A 32 4.36 -12.42 11.43
N VAL A 33 5.14 -13.05 12.30
CA VAL A 33 6.09 -12.39 13.22
C VAL A 33 7.07 -11.47 12.47
N LYS A 34 7.66 -11.93 11.36
CA LYS A 34 8.69 -11.14 10.65
C LYS A 34 8.15 -10.05 9.73
N PHE A 35 6.87 -10.06 9.38
CA PHE A 35 6.22 -9.09 8.50
C PHE A 35 5.11 -8.28 9.20
N ASP A 36 4.87 -8.54 10.49
CA ASP A 36 3.98 -7.74 11.34
C ASP A 36 4.62 -6.37 11.68
N ILE A 37 3.88 -5.31 11.39
CA ILE A 37 4.26 -3.90 11.54
C ILE A 37 4.42 -3.54 13.03
N TYR A 38 3.72 -4.24 13.92
CA TYR A 38 3.70 -3.93 15.36
C TYR A 38 4.84 -4.60 16.14
N GLU A 39 5.51 -5.62 15.58
CA GLU A 39 6.67 -6.27 16.23
C GLU A 39 7.96 -5.44 16.19
N ASP A 40 8.02 -4.42 15.32
CA ASP A 40 9.19 -3.53 15.20
C ASP A 40 9.42 -2.66 16.45
N LEU A 41 8.45 -2.57 17.36
CA LEU A 41 8.54 -1.73 18.56
C LEU A 41 9.50 -2.28 19.63
N VAL A 42 9.78 -3.59 19.68
CA VAL A 42 10.62 -4.21 20.74
C VAL A 42 11.48 -5.37 20.24
N SER A 43 12.08 -5.26 19.05
CA SER A 43 13.00 -6.28 18.54
C SER A 43 14.49 -5.89 18.70
N PRO A 44 15.37 -6.80 19.18
CA PRO A 44 16.82 -6.60 19.17
C PRO A 44 17.39 -6.31 17.78
N VAL A 45 16.70 -6.79 16.74
CA VAL A 45 17.04 -6.57 15.33
C VAL A 45 16.78 -5.11 14.95
N THR A 46 15.62 -4.56 15.30
CA THR A 46 15.25 -3.16 15.03
C THR A 46 16.17 -2.19 15.78
N ALA A 47 16.54 -2.53 17.02
CA ALA A 47 17.57 -1.79 17.75
C ALA A 47 18.94 -1.84 17.06
N ALA A 48 19.31 -2.99 16.48
CA ALA A 48 20.56 -3.14 15.71
C ALA A 48 20.53 -2.33 14.42
N GLN A 49 19.41 -2.30 13.68
CA GLN A 49 19.21 -1.47 12.50
C GLN A 49 19.33 0.02 12.83
N GLY A 50 18.66 0.50 13.89
CA GLY A 50 18.73 1.89 14.34
C GLY A 50 20.15 2.30 14.75
N LEU A 51 20.88 1.41 15.44
CA LEU A 51 22.28 1.65 15.81
C LEU A 51 23.21 1.62 14.60
N LEU A 52 22.96 0.75 13.61
CA LEU A 52 23.69 0.70 12.35
C LEU A 52 23.53 2.03 11.59
N LEU A 53 22.30 2.50 11.41
CA LEU A 53 21.97 3.77 10.77
C LEU A 53 22.65 4.95 11.48
N SER A 54 22.51 5.02 12.81
CA SER A 54 23.16 6.05 13.63
C SER A 54 24.69 6.02 13.48
N THR A 55 25.29 4.83 13.43
CA THR A 55 26.73 4.66 13.29
C THR A 55 27.24 5.16 11.95
N VAL A 56 26.59 4.82 10.84
CA VAL A 56 27.03 5.26 9.51
C VAL A 56 26.75 6.73 9.22
N ARG A 57 25.70 7.32 9.84
CA ARG A 57 25.34 8.74 9.67
C ARG A 57 26.23 9.66 10.50
N LYS A 58 26.44 9.33 11.79
CA LYS A 58 27.11 10.22 12.75
C LYS A 58 28.65 10.08 12.75
N ARG A 59 29.20 8.97 12.26
CA ARG A 59 30.66 8.71 12.30
C ARG A 59 31.29 8.66 10.91
N LYS A 60 32.34 9.45 10.72
CA LYS A 60 33.11 9.48 9.46
C LYS A 60 33.68 8.11 9.12
N GLU A 61 33.77 7.81 7.82
CA GLU A 61 34.31 6.57 7.24
C GLU A 61 33.56 5.28 7.61
N MET A 62 32.58 5.31 8.51
CA MET A 62 31.88 4.09 8.94
C MET A 62 31.04 3.49 7.81
N LEU A 63 30.41 4.29 6.97
CA LEU A 63 29.66 3.78 5.81
C LEU A 63 30.57 2.97 4.87
N GLU A 64 31.73 3.51 4.52
CA GLU A 64 32.69 2.83 3.62
C GLU A 64 33.23 1.56 4.26
N LYS A 65 33.64 1.62 5.54
CA LYS A 65 34.14 0.44 6.28
C LYS A 65 33.08 -0.65 6.41
N THR A 66 31.82 -0.29 6.64
CA THR A 66 30.70 -1.24 6.67
C THR A 66 30.47 -1.84 5.28
N MET A 67 30.42 -1.04 4.21
CA MET A 67 30.23 -1.56 2.85
C MET A 67 31.37 -2.49 2.41
N VAL A 68 32.62 -2.17 2.73
CA VAL A 68 33.77 -3.04 2.47
C VAL A 68 33.62 -4.39 3.19
N PHE A 69 33.19 -4.37 4.45
CA PHE A 69 32.91 -5.60 5.21
C PHE A 69 31.78 -6.42 4.56
N LEU A 70 30.66 -5.80 4.22
CA LEU A 70 29.52 -6.49 3.58
C LEU A 70 29.90 -7.11 2.23
N MET A 71 30.63 -6.38 1.40
CA MET A 71 31.14 -6.90 0.13
C MET A 71 32.15 -8.03 0.32
N GLN A 72 32.98 -7.97 1.35
CA GLN A 72 33.90 -9.06 1.69
C GLN A 72 33.14 -10.33 2.07
N VAL A 73 32.04 -10.22 2.83
CA VAL A 73 31.18 -11.36 3.15
C VAL A 73 30.52 -11.93 1.89
N LEU A 74 29.93 -11.09 1.03
CA LEU A 74 29.26 -11.54 -0.21
C LEU A 74 30.19 -12.21 -1.21
N THR A 75 31.44 -11.75 -1.30
CA THR A 75 32.44 -12.28 -2.24
C THR A 75 33.20 -13.50 -1.70
N THR A 76 32.94 -13.89 -0.44
CA THR A 76 33.56 -15.09 0.14
C THR A 76 33.01 -16.36 -0.52
N PRO A 77 33.86 -17.25 -1.04
CA PRO A 77 33.40 -18.48 -1.68
C PRO A 77 32.67 -19.39 -0.67
N ASN A 78 31.51 -19.93 -1.06
CA ASN A 78 30.63 -20.75 -0.22
C ASN A 78 30.24 -20.08 1.10
N VAL A 79 29.95 -18.78 1.07
CA VAL A 79 29.39 -18.06 2.21
C VAL A 79 28.11 -18.74 2.70
N ASP A 80 27.96 -18.83 4.01
CA ASP A 80 26.74 -19.32 4.65
C ASP A 80 25.52 -18.49 4.19
N PRO A 81 24.43 -19.12 3.73
CA PRO A 81 23.20 -18.43 3.38
C PRO A 81 22.70 -17.47 4.47
N ARG A 82 22.89 -17.79 5.75
CA ARG A 82 22.50 -16.92 6.87
C ARG A 82 23.33 -15.63 6.92
N HIS A 83 24.61 -15.72 6.55
CA HIS A 83 25.45 -14.54 6.43
C HIS A 83 25.09 -13.71 5.20
N LYS A 84 24.65 -14.34 4.10
CA LYS A 84 24.11 -13.60 2.94
C LYS A 84 22.83 -12.84 3.31
N ASP A 85 21.92 -13.49 4.04
CA ASP A 85 20.72 -12.85 4.59
C ASP A 85 21.08 -11.61 5.43
N GLY A 86 22.01 -11.76 6.38
CA GLY A 86 22.46 -10.63 7.20
C GLY A 86 23.08 -9.50 6.38
N VAL A 87 23.80 -9.80 5.30
CA VAL A 87 24.31 -8.75 4.40
C VAL A 87 23.17 -8.03 3.70
N MET A 88 22.22 -8.76 3.12
CA MET A 88 21.08 -8.16 2.42
C MET A 88 20.27 -7.26 3.34
N HIS A 89 20.00 -7.73 4.54
CA HIS A 89 19.29 -7.01 5.58
C HIS A 89 20.02 -5.71 5.98
N MET A 90 21.34 -5.76 6.19
CA MET A 90 22.14 -4.57 6.49
C MET A 90 22.18 -3.59 5.31
N ILE A 91 22.23 -4.07 4.07
CA ILE A 91 22.22 -3.20 2.89
C ILE A 91 20.86 -2.53 2.71
N GLY A 92 19.75 -3.28 2.86
CA GLY A 92 18.39 -2.73 2.76
C GLY A 92 18.13 -1.67 3.83
N THR A 93 18.55 -1.94 5.09
CA THR A 93 18.55 -0.94 6.18
C THR A 93 19.33 0.34 5.81
N LEU A 94 20.41 0.21 5.04
CA LEU A 94 21.25 1.33 4.60
C LEU A 94 20.78 1.96 3.28
N GLY A 95 19.74 1.44 2.63
CA GLY A 95 19.26 1.82 1.30
C GLY A 95 19.09 3.33 1.13
N GLY A 96 18.28 3.95 1.99
CA GLY A 96 18.04 5.41 1.95
C GLY A 96 19.30 6.26 2.18
N VAL A 97 20.32 5.75 2.87
CA VAL A 97 21.61 6.45 3.04
C VAL A 97 22.50 6.28 1.80
N LEU A 98 22.50 5.09 1.20
CA LEU A 98 23.30 4.75 0.03
C LEU A 98 22.78 5.48 -1.22
N LEU A 99 21.47 5.54 -1.43
CA LEU A 99 20.84 6.19 -2.58
C LEU A 99 21.04 7.72 -2.61
N LYS A 100 21.24 8.35 -1.44
CA LYS A 100 21.58 9.78 -1.33
C LYS A 100 23.02 10.10 -1.78
N LYS A 101 23.90 9.10 -1.89
CA LYS A 101 25.31 9.30 -2.26
C LYS A 101 25.58 8.80 -3.68
N LYS A 102 25.95 9.73 -4.57
CA LYS A 102 26.19 9.46 -6.00
C LYS A 102 27.09 8.25 -6.28
N ILE A 103 28.18 8.08 -5.52
CA ILE A 103 29.13 6.97 -5.66
C ILE A 103 28.44 5.59 -5.48
N TYR A 104 27.49 5.50 -4.55
CA TYR A 104 26.78 4.26 -4.25
C TYR A 104 25.53 4.08 -5.09
N LYS A 105 24.85 5.18 -5.45
CA LYS A 105 23.65 5.15 -6.30
C LYS A 105 23.90 4.42 -7.62
N ASP A 106 25.00 4.74 -8.32
CA ASP A 106 25.33 4.11 -9.61
C ASP A 106 25.72 2.64 -9.46
N GLN A 107 26.26 2.24 -8.30
CA GLN A 107 26.68 0.86 -8.02
C GLN A 107 25.55 -0.02 -7.47
N MET A 108 24.48 0.59 -6.95
CA MET A 108 23.37 -0.12 -6.31
C MET A 108 22.65 -1.04 -7.31
N GLU A 109 22.42 -0.55 -8.52
CA GLU A 109 21.78 -1.32 -9.60
C GLU A 109 22.59 -2.58 -9.94
N THR A 110 23.91 -2.45 -10.06
CA THR A 110 24.81 -3.58 -10.31
C THR A 110 24.81 -4.57 -9.15
N MET A 111 24.81 -4.08 -7.91
CA MET A 111 24.82 -4.92 -6.71
C MET A 111 23.52 -5.72 -6.58
N ILE A 112 22.37 -5.07 -6.79
CA ILE A 112 21.06 -5.72 -6.79
C ILE A 112 20.99 -6.79 -7.88
N ALA A 113 21.37 -6.43 -9.12
CA ALA A 113 21.35 -7.37 -10.24
C ALA A 113 22.26 -8.59 -10.01
N GLN A 114 23.44 -8.38 -9.41
CA GLN A 114 24.43 -9.44 -9.23
C GLN A 114 24.18 -10.33 -8.00
N TYR A 115 23.67 -9.75 -6.90
CA TYR A 115 23.62 -10.45 -5.61
C TYR A 115 22.21 -10.65 -5.06
N VAL A 116 21.29 -9.72 -5.31
CA VAL A 116 19.91 -9.81 -4.81
C VAL A 116 19.07 -10.70 -5.73
N PHE A 117 19.13 -10.50 -7.05
CA PHE A 117 18.29 -11.26 -7.98
C PHE A 117 18.48 -12.78 -7.96
N PRO A 118 19.71 -13.32 -7.91
CA PRO A 118 19.90 -14.75 -7.83
C PRO A 118 19.23 -15.39 -6.61
N GLU A 119 19.03 -14.64 -5.52
CA GLU A 119 18.40 -15.16 -4.31
C GLU A 119 16.88 -15.24 -4.39
N PHE A 120 16.20 -14.64 -5.38
CA PHE A 120 14.79 -14.97 -5.67
C PHE A 120 14.61 -16.44 -6.06
N GLN A 121 15.65 -17.07 -6.62
CA GLN A 121 15.70 -18.49 -6.95
C GLN A 121 16.47 -19.31 -5.91
N SER A 122 16.74 -18.74 -4.73
CA SER A 122 17.48 -19.43 -3.68
C SER A 122 16.76 -20.72 -3.28
N PRO A 123 17.46 -21.85 -3.08
CA PRO A 123 16.84 -23.06 -2.55
C PRO A 123 16.34 -22.88 -1.11
N PHE A 124 16.80 -21.83 -0.42
CA PHE A 124 16.41 -21.51 0.95
C PHE A 124 15.20 -20.55 0.95
N GLY A 125 14.10 -20.97 1.58
CA GLY A 125 12.88 -20.16 1.61
C GLY A 125 13.03 -18.84 2.36
N PHE A 126 13.78 -18.81 3.46
CA PHE A 126 14.04 -17.58 4.21
C PHE A 126 14.83 -16.53 3.40
N MET A 127 15.71 -16.97 2.49
CA MET A 127 16.44 -16.07 1.60
C MET A 127 15.48 -15.39 0.62
N ARG A 128 14.52 -16.13 0.06
CA ARG A 128 13.48 -15.56 -0.81
C ARG A 128 12.61 -14.57 -0.03
N ALA A 129 12.19 -14.92 1.19
CA ALA A 129 11.43 -14.01 2.05
C ALA A 129 12.21 -12.72 2.36
N ARG A 130 13.53 -12.82 2.61
CA ARG A 130 14.40 -11.66 2.81
C ARG A 130 14.42 -10.73 1.61
N VAL A 131 14.69 -11.24 0.40
CA VAL A 131 14.74 -10.36 -0.77
C VAL A 131 13.39 -9.72 -1.06
N ILE A 132 12.27 -10.41 -0.82
CA ILE A 132 10.93 -9.83 -0.94
C ILE A 132 10.78 -8.65 0.03
N LYS A 133 11.03 -8.88 1.34
CA LYS A 133 10.91 -7.85 2.39
C LYS A 133 11.77 -6.61 2.09
N GLU A 134 13.03 -6.82 1.71
CA GLU A 134 13.93 -5.68 1.45
C GLU A 134 13.59 -4.95 0.15
N THR A 135 12.86 -5.57 -0.79
CA THR A 135 12.39 -4.91 -2.03
C THR A 135 11.10 -4.11 -1.88
N GLU A 136 10.39 -4.24 -0.76
CA GLU A 136 9.20 -3.45 -0.41
C GLU A 136 9.55 -2.06 0.17
N ASN A 137 10.83 -1.70 0.24
CA ASN A 137 11.24 -0.37 0.67
C ASN A 137 10.82 0.67 -0.38
N ASP A 138 10.05 1.69 0.01
CA ASP A 138 9.55 2.76 -0.87
C ASP A 138 10.64 3.46 -1.70
N ASP A 139 11.88 3.54 -1.17
CA ASP A 139 13.03 4.11 -1.88
C ASP A 139 13.48 3.21 -3.07
N LEU A 140 13.09 1.94 -3.09
CA LEU A 140 13.40 0.94 -4.13
C LEU A 140 12.27 0.73 -5.14
N THR A 141 11.08 1.29 -4.95
CA THR A 141 9.95 1.19 -5.90
C THR A 141 10.36 1.60 -7.32
N ASN A 142 11.13 2.68 -7.46
CA ASN A 142 11.68 3.12 -8.74
C ASN A 142 12.67 2.12 -9.38
N VAL A 143 13.38 1.35 -8.55
CA VAL A 143 14.28 0.27 -9.00
C VAL A 143 13.45 -0.95 -9.40
N MET A 144 12.39 -1.28 -8.64
CA MET A 144 11.45 -2.35 -8.97
C MET A 144 10.73 -2.11 -10.30
N CYS A 145 10.22 -0.91 -10.58
CA CYS A 145 9.64 -0.59 -11.89
C CYS A 145 10.65 -0.75 -13.04
N LYS A 146 11.93 -0.40 -12.82
CA LYS A 146 13.00 -0.65 -13.78
C LYS A 146 13.32 -2.13 -13.97
N ILE A 147 13.15 -2.93 -12.93
CA ILE A 147 13.34 -4.39 -12.99
C ILE A 147 12.21 -5.04 -13.76
N VAL A 148 10.97 -4.67 -13.47
CA VAL A 148 9.77 -5.14 -14.18
C VAL A 148 9.89 -4.86 -15.68
N THR A 149 10.37 -3.68 -16.05
CA THR A 149 10.62 -3.32 -17.45
C THR A 149 11.82 -4.05 -18.06
N THR A 150 12.92 -4.25 -17.32
CA THR A 150 14.13 -4.93 -17.83
C THR A 150 13.95 -6.44 -17.99
N TYR A 151 13.22 -7.10 -17.09
CA TYR A 151 13.02 -8.56 -17.06
C TYR A 151 11.61 -8.98 -17.46
N THR A 152 10.96 -8.15 -18.28
CA THR A 152 9.58 -8.36 -18.75
C THR A 152 9.34 -9.79 -19.22
N ASP A 153 10.23 -10.34 -20.03
CA ASP A 153 10.07 -11.68 -20.61
C ASP A 153 10.11 -12.82 -19.58
N GLN A 154 10.84 -12.64 -18.48
CA GLN A 154 10.89 -13.62 -17.39
C GLN A 154 9.73 -13.46 -16.39
N LEU A 155 9.32 -12.22 -16.13
CA LEU A 155 8.29 -11.90 -15.13
C LEU A 155 6.87 -12.13 -15.65
N THR A 156 6.65 -11.91 -16.95
CA THR A 156 5.34 -12.12 -17.60
C THR A 156 4.72 -13.49 -17.27
N PRO A 157 5.37 -14.64 -17.54
CA PRO A 157 4.76 -15.95 -17.26
C PRO A 157 4.49 -16.17 -15.77
N ILE A 158 5.28 -15.57 -14.87
CA ILE A 158 5.12 -15.70 -13.42
C ILE A 158 3.88 -14.94 -12.96
N ALA A 159 3.76 -13.67 -13.36
CA ALA A 159 2.62 -12.83 -12.97
C ALA A 159 1.29 -13.38 -13.52
N VAL A 160 1.29 -13.87 -14.77
CA VAL A 160 0.11 -14.51 -15.37
C VAL A 160 -0.28 -15.79 -14.63
N GLU A 161 0.68 -16.63 -14.28
CA GLU A 161 0.40 -17.85 -13.52
C GLU A 161 -0.13 -17.55 -12.11
N MET A 162 0.47 -16.58 -11.40
CA MET A 162 0.00 -16.15 -10.08
C MET A 162 -1.44 -15.65 -10.14
N CYS A 163 -1.73 -14.71 -11.04
CA CYS A 163 -3.08 -14.18 -11.21
C CYS A 163 -4.07 -15.29 -11.56
N THR A 164 -3.68 -16.24 -12.42
CA THR A 164 -4.53 -17.38 -12.79
C THR A 164 -4.85 -18.27 -11.59
N GLN A 165 -3.87 -18.55 -10.74
CA GLN A 165 -4.05 -19.42 -9.57
C GLN A 165 -4.89 -18.74 -8.47
N LEU A 166 -4.67 -17.44 -8.23
CA LEU A 166 -5.50 -16.65 -7.32
C LEU A 166 -6.96 -16.61 -7.80
N ALA A 167 -7.17 -16.32 -9.08
CA ALA A 167 -8.49 -16.33 -9.70
C ALA A 167 -9.18 -17.71 -9.60
N ALA A 168 -8.44 -18.79 -9.87
CA ALA A 168 -8.96 -20.16 -9.76
C ALA A 168 -9.32 -20.53 -8.32
N THR A 169 -8.57 -20.03 -7.35
CA THR A 169 -8.84 -20.29 -5.93
C THR A 169 -10.06 -19.51 -5.46
N PHE A 170 -10.18 -18.23 -5.83
CA PHE A 170 -11.38 -17.43 -5.56
C PHE A 170 -12.65 -18.11 -6.10
N GLN A 171 -12.57 -18.75 -7.27
CA GLN A 171 -13.70 -19.51 -7.83
C GLN A 171 -14.12 -20.73 -7.00
N GLN A 172 -13.18 -21.34 -6.29
CA GLN A 172 -13.42 -22.54 -5.46
C GLN A 172 -13.79 -22.17 -4.03
N ALA A 173 -13.15 -21.13 -3.48
CA ALA A 173 -13.34 -20.57 -2.16
C ALA A 173 -13.79 -19.11 -2.31
N ILE A 174 -15.08 -18.93 -2.61
CA ILE A 174 -15.72 -17.62 -2.87
C ILE A 174 -15.63 -16.67 -1.65
N THR A 175 -15.02 -17.05 -0.53
CA THR A 175 -15.09 -16.34 0.76
C THR A 175 -13.79 -15.65 1.19
N ALA A 176 -12.81 -15.45 0.31
CA ALA A 176 -11.49 -14.90 0.69
C ALA A 176 -11.23 -13.52 0.06
N MET A 177 -11.66 -12.44 0.75
CA MET A 177 -11.41 -11.04 0.34
C MET A 177 -9.91 -10.78 0.11
N GLY A 178 -9.03 -11.38 0.91
CA GLY A 178 -7.58 -11.27 0.79
C GLY A 178 -7.02 -11.71 -0.58
N LEU A 179 -7.71 -12.60 -1.31
CA LEU A 179 -7.30 -13.01 -2.65
C LEU A 179 -7.46 -11.89 -3.68
N LEU A 180 -8.51 -11.06 -3.57
CA LEU A 180 -8.74 -9.94 -4.48
C LEU A 180 -7.73 -8.82 -4.24
N SER A 181 -7.46 -8.50 -2.98
CA SER A 181 -6.40 -7.55 -2.60
C SER A 181 -5.01 -8.01 -3.09
N THR A 182 -4.75 -9.32 -3.07
CA THR A 182 -3.51 -9.88 -3.64
C THR A 182 -3.44 -9.69 -5.16
N ILE A 183 -4.56 -9.90 -5.88
CA ILE A 183 -4.63 -9.64 -7.32
C ILE A 183 -4.42 -8.16 -7.61
N GLU A 184 -5.00 -7.27 -6.80
CA GLU A 184 -4.84 -5.83 -6.92
C GLU A 184 -3.38 -5.40 -6.75
N THR A 185 -2.72 -5.90 -5.70
CA THR A 185 -1.30 -5.64 -5.44
C THR A 185 -0.42 -6.08 -6.61
N LEU A 186 -0.71 -7.25 -7.19
CA LEU A 186 -0.02 -7.76 -8.37
C LEU A 186 -0.22 -6.87 -9.59
N ILE A 187 -1.44 -6.34 -9.80
CA ILE A 187 -1.74 -5.41 -10.90
C ILE A 187 -0.95 -4.11 -10.71
N ASN A 188 -1.01 -3.51 -9.52
CA ASN A 188 -0.33 -2.25 -9.22
C ASN A 188 1.20 -2.39 -9.39
N CYS A 189 1.78 -3.54 -9.04
CA CYS A 189 3.20 -3.83 -9.29
C CYS A 189 3.59 -3.93 -10.77
N MET A 190 2.63 -4.23 -11.66
CA MET A 190 2.88 -4.53 -13.07
C MET A 190 2.29 -3.47 -14.03
N GLU A 191 1.66 -2.42 -13.49
CA GLU A 191 0.86 -1.44 -14.24
C GLU A 191 1.65 -0.73 -15.36
N GLU A 192 2.93 -0.47 -15.12
CA GLU A 192 3.86 0.19 -16.04
C GLU A 192 4.30 -0.71 -17.21
N ASN A 193 3.88 -1.98 -17.25
CA ASN A 193 4.27 -2.95 -18.27
C ASN A 193 3.09 -3.43 -19.13
N PRO A 194 2.84 -2.80 -20.30
CA PRO A 194 1.69 -3.11 -21.15
C PRO A 194 1.60 -4.58 -21.58
N LYS A 195 2.74 -5.26 -21.76
CA LYS A 195 2.78 -6.65 -22.22
C LYS A 195 2.32 -7.64 -21.15
N ILE A 196 2.61 -7.33 -19.88
CA ILE A 196 2.15 -8.12 -18.73
C ILE A 196 0.66 -7.85 -18.50
N MET A 197 0.28 -6.57 -18.52
CA MET A 197 -1.10 -6.14 -18.33
C MET A 197 -2.06 -6.75 -19.36
N GLU A 198 -1.67 -6.85 -20.64
CA GLU A 198 -2.49 -7.50 -21.68
C GLU A 198 -2.83 -8.98 -21.37
N GLN A 199 -2.01 -9.66 -20.55
CA GLN A 199 -2.23 -11.05 -20.16
C GLN A 199 -2.92 -11.21 -18.80
N ILE A 200 -2.72 -10.28 -17.87
CA ILE A 200 -3.36 -10.30 -16.54
C ILE A 200 -4.81 -9.81 -16.64
N GLU A 201 -5.07 -8.77 -17.45
CA GLU A 201 -6.39 -8.14 -17.56
C GLU A 201 -7.53 -9.14 -17.83
N PRO A 202 -7.43 -10.09 -18.79
CA PRO A 202 -8.52 -11.04 -19.04
C PRO A 202 -8.80 -11.97 -17.85
N ILE A 203 -7.77 -12.29 -17.06
CA ILE A 203 -7.89 -13.16 -15.88
C ILE A 203 -8.62 -12.41 -14.77
N THR A 204 -8.19 -11.17 -14.50
CA THR A 204 -8.83 -10.31 -13.49
C THR A 204 -10.27 -9.99 -13.87
N LEU A 205 -10.55 -9.67 -15.14
CA LEU A 205 -11.90 -9.42 -15.63
C LEU A 205 -12.80 -10.64 -15.53
N GLN A 206 -12.26 -11.86 -15.62
CA GLN A 206 -13.04 -13.07 -15.35
C GLN A 206 -13.52 -13.13 -13.90
N VAL A 207 -12.68 -12.73 -12.94
CA VAL A 207 -13.02 -12.68 -11.51
C VAL A 207 -14.06 -11.59 -11.25
N VAL A 208 -13.81 -10.36 -11.71
CA VAL A 208 -14.76 -9.24 -11.60
C VAL A 208 -16.09 -9.61 -12.24
N GLY A 209 -16.07 -10.16 -13.45
CA GLY A 209 -17.28 -10.57 -14.16
C GLY A 209 -18.07 -11.65 -13.42
N LEU A 210 -17.39 -12.56 -12.71
CA LEU A 210 -18.04 -13.57 -11.88
C LEU A 210 -18.78 -12.94 -10.69
N ILE A 211 -18.14 -12.00 -10.00
CA ILE A 211 -18.69 -11.29 -8.84
C ILE A 211 -19.95 -10.51 -9.27
N LEU A 212 -19.81 -9.70 -10.32
CA LEU A 212 -20.89 -8.85 -10.84
C LEU A 212 -22.03 -9.66 -11.45
N THR A 213 -21.77 -10.81 -12.09
CA THR A 213 -22.84 -11.63 -12.71
C THR A 213 -23.58 -12.49 -11.67
N LYS A 214 -22.90 -12.91 -10.61
CA LYS A 214 -23.51 -13.70 -9.53
C LYS A 214 -24.12 -12.84 -8.42
N ASN A 215 -24.02 -11.51 -8.53
CA ASN A 215 -24.46 -10.54 -7.54
C ASN A 215 -23.92 -10.84 -6.14
N VAL A 216 -22.61 -11.09 -6.04
CA VAL A 216 -21.97 -11.34 -4.74
C VAL A 216 -21.59 -9.99 -4.11
N MET A 217 -22.57 -9.34 -3.50
CA MET A 217 -22.46 -7.95 -2.98
C MET A 217 -21.29 -7.76 -2.02
N GLU A 218 -20.95 -8.79 -1.24
CA GLU A 218 -19.82 -8.80 -0.29
C GLU A 218 -18.46 -8.50 -0.95
N PHE A 219 -18.33 -8.59 -2.28
CA PHE A 219 -17.08 -8.33 -3.02
C PHE A 219 -17.18 -7.17 -4.01
N TYR A 220 -18.23 -6.35 -3.94
CA TYR A 220 -18.41 -5.26 -4.90
C TYR A 220 -17.32 -4.21 -4.77
N GLU A 221 -16.94 -3.85 -3.54
CA GLU A 221 -15.88 -2.86 -3.29
C GLU A 221 -14.54 -3.31 -3.89
N GLU A 222 -14.10 -4.53 -3.62
CA GLU A 222 -12.86 -5.09 -4.14
C GLU A 222 -12.92 -5.31 -5.66
N ALA A 223 -14.07 -5.71 -6.19
CA ALA A 223 -14.25 -5.81 -7.64
C ALA A 223 -14.11 -4.45 -8.31
N LEU A 224 -14.63 -3.37 -7.70
CA LEU A 224 -14.53 -2.02 -8.20
C LEU A 224 -13.10 -1.46 -8.07
N ALA A 225 -12.39 -1.77 -6.98
CA ALA A 225 -10.97 -1.45 -6.82
C ALA A 225 -10.11 -2.11 -7.91
N LEU A 226 -10.35 -3.39 -8.21
CA LEU A 226 -9.69 -4.08 -9.33
C LEU A 226 -9.99 -3.42 -10.69
N VAL A 227 -11.24 -3.01 -10.93
CA VAL A 227 -11.59 -2.28 -12.17
C VAL A 227 -10.88 -0.93 -12.21
N TYR A 228 -10.80 -0.21 -11.10
CA TYR A 228 -10.03 1.02 -11.00
C TYR A 228 -8.57 0.79 -11.41
N SER A 229 -7.87 -0.17 -10.81
CA SER A 229 -6.47 -0.49 -11.16
C SER A 229 -6.30 -0.89 -12.62
N LEU A 230 -7.22 -1.68 -13.19
CA LEU A 230 -7.15 -2.07 -14.60
C LEU A 230 -7.38 -0.90 -15.57
N THR A 231 -8.13 0.12 -15.15
CA THR A 231 -8.50 1.26 -16.02
C THR A 231 -7.49 2.41 -15.98
N SER A 232 -6.48 2.36 -15.11
CA SER A 232 -5.53 3.46 -14.87
C SER A 232 -4.68 3.88 -16.08
N THR A 233 -4.36 2.96 -17.00
CA THR A 233 -3.41 3.22 -18.10
C THR A 233 -4.03 3.16 -19.49
N ARG A 234 -4.93 2.21 -19.75
CA ARG A 234 -5.60 2.02 -21.04
C ARG A 234 -6.94 1.33 -20.85
N ILE A 235 -7.95 1.73 -21.63
CA ILE A 235 -9.24 1.04 -21.68
C ILE A 235 -9.29 0.06 -22.87
N SER A 236 -9.51 -1.22 -22.57
CA SER A 236 -9.66 -2.28 -23.57
C SER A 236 -11.12 -2.48 -23.99
N PRO A 237 -11.38 -3.19 -25.10
CA PRO A 237 -12.74 -3.59 -25.46
C PRO A 237 -13.46 -4.45 -24.40
N ASP A 238 -12.72 -5.24 -23.61
CA ASP A 238 -13.30 -6.07 -22.56
C ASP A 238 -13.60 -5.26 -21.30
N LEU A 239 -12.77 -4.27 -20.97
CA LEU A 239 -13.09 -3.25 -19.94
C LEU A 239 -14.37 -2.49 -20.31
N TRP A 240 -14.57 -2.15 -21.58
CA TRP A 240 -15.83 -1.54 -22.00
C TRP A 240 -17.07 -2.42 -21.79
N LYS A 241 -16.93 -3.75 -21.82
CA LYS A 241 -18.02 -4.67 -21.42
C LYS A 241 -18.19 -4.68 -19.90
N CYS A 242 -17.09 -4.60 -19.14
CA CYS A 242 -17.12 -4.47 -17.69
C CYS A 242 -17.86 -3.19 -17.25
N PHE A 243 -17.66 -2.07 -17.94
CA PHE A 243 -18.43 -0.84 -17.74
C PHE A 243 -19.95 -1.08 -17.88
N GLU A 244 -20.39 -1.83 -18.90
CA GLU A 244 -21.80 -2.16 -19.06
C GLU A 244 -22.33 -3.02 -17.90
N MET A 245 -21.51 -3.95 -17.38
CA MET A 245 -21.83 -4.77 -16.21
C MET A 245 -21.94 -3.92 -14.94
N MET A 246 -21.02 -2.97 -14.72
CA MET A 246 -21.10 -2.01 -13.61
C MET A 246 -22.39 -1.21 -13.66
N PHE A 247 -22.79 -0.73 -14.84
CA PHE A 247 -24.06 0.00 -14.99
C PHE A 247 -25.28 -0.89 -14.70
N GLN A 248 -25.26 -2.18 -15.06
CA GLN A 248 -26.34 -3.09 -14.66
C GLN A 248 -26.35 -3.34 -13.15
N MET A 249 -25.18 -3.51 -12.55
CA MET A 249 -25.00 -3.68 -11.11
C MET A 249 -25.59 -2.48 -10.35
N PHE A 250 -25.24 -1.25 -10.73
CA PHE A 250 -25.81 -0.01 -10.18
C PHE A 250 -27.35 0.03 -10.25
N LYS A 251 -27.95 -0.38 -11.38
CA LYS A 251 -29.41 -0.39 -11.55
C LYS A 251 -30.13 -1.50 -10.77
N SER A 252 -29.40 -2.50 -10.28
CA SER A 252 -29.98 -3.68 -9.63
C SER A 252 -29.93 -3.57 -8.11
N ASP A 253 -28.79 -3.91 -7.51
CA ASP A 253 -28.55 -3.90 -6.06
C ASP A 253 -27.29 -3.10 -5.67
N GLY A 254 -26.58 -2.52 -6.64
CA GLY A 254 -25.31 -1.83 -6.42
C GLY A 254 -25.41 -0.31 -6.30
N PHE A 255 -26.59 0.25 -6.01
CA PHE A 255 -26.76 1.70 -5.94
C PHE A 255 -25.89 2.34 -4.86
N ASP A 256 -25.81 1.70 -3.69
CA ASP A 256 -25.06 2.20 -2.53
C ASP A 256 -23.55 2.20 -2.77
N TYR A 257 -23.06 1.46 -3.76
CA TYR A 257 -21.64 1.36 -4.12
C TYR A 257 -21.19 2.44 -5.12
N PHE A 258 -22.01 3.47 -5.35
CA PHE A 258 -21.70 4.49 -6.37
C PHE A 258 -20.40 5.24 -6.05
N THR A 259 -20.13 5.51 -4.77
CA THR A 259 -18.91 6.17 -4.30
C THR A 259 -17.65 5.41 -4.70
N GLU A 260 -17.70 4.10 -4.62
CA GLU A 260 -16.63 3.16 -4.95
C GLU A 260 -16.54 2.97 -6.47
N MET A 261 -17.63 3.17 -7.22
CA MET A 261 -17.61 3.18 -8.68
C MET A 261 -16.96 4.44 -9.26
N MET A 262 -17.05 5.59 -8.58
CA MET A 262 -16.62 6.88 -9.13
C MET A 262 -15.18 6.90 -9.64
N PRO A 263 -14.17 6.35 -8.93
CA PRO A 263 -12.78 6.34 -9.42
C PRO A 263 -12.64 5.59 -10.76
N ALA A 264 -13.26 4.41 -10.88
CA ALA A 264 -13.26 3.64 -12.12
C ALA A 264 -14.02 4.36 -13.24
N LEU A 265 -15.19 4.95 -12.95
CA LEU A 265 -15.96 5.74 -13.92
C LEU A 265 -15.18 6.95 -14.42
N HIS A 266 -14.45 7.63 -13.53
CA HIS A 266 -13.54 8.71 -13.89
C HIS A 266 -12.49 8.21 -14.89
N ASN A 267 -11.81 7.09 -14.60
CA ASN A 267 -10.80 6.52 -15.49
C ASN A 267 -11.38 6.18 -16.87
N TYR A 268 -12.57 5.57 -16.96
CA TYR A 268 -13.23 5.30 -18.24
C TYR A 268 -13.41 6.57 -19.11
N ILE A 269 -13.66 7.73 -18.48
CA ILE A 269 -13.86 9.01 -19.17
C ILE A 269 -12.53 9.67 -19.51
N THR A 270 -11.55 9.66 -18.60
CA THR A 270 -10.30 10.42 -18.75
C THR A 270 -9.22 9.68 -19.52
N VAL A 271 -9.16 8.35 -19.40
CA VAL A 271 -8.13 7.51 -20.04
C VAL A 271 -8.48 7.22 -21.51
N ASP A 272 -9.75 6.95 -21.83
CA ASP A 272 -10.24 6.72 -23.20
C ASP A 272 -11.45 7.61 -23.53
N THR A 273 -11.23 8.93 -23.49
CA THR A 273 -12.29 9.91 -23.79
C THR A 273 -12.92 9.71 -25.17
N GLU A 274 -12.11 9.39 -26.18
CA GLU A 274 -12.60 9.12 -27.54
C GLU A 274 -13.49 7.87 -27.57
N GLY A 275 -13.07 6.79 -26.90
CA GLY A 275 -13.89 5.60 -26.73
C GLY A 275 -15.19 5.89 -25.97
N PHE A 276 -15.14 6.69 -24.91
CA PHE A 276 -16.34 7.06 -24.14
C PHE A 276 -17.36 7.81 -25.01
N ILE A 277 -16.94 8.88 -25.70
CA ILE A 277 -17.84 9.72 -26.51
C ILE A 277 -18.33 9.03 -27.79
N SER A 278 -17.66 7.96 -28.23
CA SER A 278 -18.06 7.21 -29.42
C SER A 278 -19.40 6.47 -29.28
N SER A 279 -19.88 6.27 -28.05
CA SER A 279 -21.13 5.58 -27.76
C SER A 279 -22.06 6.44 -26.90
N GLU A 280 -23.18 6.85 -27.49
CA GLU A 280 -24.24 7.60 -26.79
C GLU A 280 -24.78 6.83 -25.58
N ALA A 281 -24.77 5.49 -25.64
CA ALA A 281 -25.20 4.64 -24.53
C ALA A 281 -24.29 4.77 -23.29
N ARG A 282 -22.98 4.98 -23.48
CA ARG A 282 -22.02 5.15 -22.37
C ARG A 282 -22.23 6.48 -21.66
N ILE A 283 -22.42 7.54 -22.45
CA ILE A 283 -22.75 8.88 -21.93
C ILE A 283 -24.08 8.84 -21.17
N ALA A 284 -25.11 8.22 -21.77
CA ALA A 284 -26.42 8.08 -21.14
C ALA A 284 -26.35 7.29 -19.82
N ALA A 285 -25.56 6.22 -19.77
CA ALA A 285 -25.37 5.42 -18.56
C ALA A 285 -24.78 6.26 -17.41
N VAL A 286 -23.66 6.97 -17.63
CA VAL A 286 -23.06 7.83 -16.59
C VAL A 286 -24.02 8.92 -16.16
N PHE A 287 -24.67 9.58 -17.11
CA PHE A 287 -25.66 10.62 -16.80
C PHE A 287 -26.83 10.06 -15.98
N GLU A 288 -27.33 8.88 -16.32
CA GLU A 288 -28.41 8.21 -15.59
C GLU A 288 -27.99 7.85 -14.16
N MET A 289 -26.78 7.33 -13.96
CA MET A 289 -26.23 7.04 -12.63
C MET A 289 -26.16 8.32 -11.78
N CYS A 290 -25.47 9.35 -12.27
CA CYS A 290 -25.34 10.63 -11.56
C CYS A 290 -26.71 11.27 -11.28
N LYS A 291 -27.61 11.28 -12.26
CA LYS A 291 -28.96 11.82 -12.08
C LYS A 291 -29.72 11.06 -10.99
N THR A 292 -29.66 9.73 -11.01
CA THR A 292 -30.35 8.89 -10.03
C THR A 292 -29.86 9.20 -8.62
N VAL A 293 -28.54 9.22 -8.42
CA VAL A 293 -27.91 9.55 -7.14
C VAL A 293 -28.32 10.94 -6.66
N LEU A 294 -28.15 11.97 -7.49
CA LEU A 294 -28.48 13.36 -7.13
C LEU A 294 -29.98 13.56 -6.83
N THR A 295 -30.86 12.84 -7.53
CA THR A 295 -32.30 12.92 -7.26
C THR A 295 -32.71 12.19 -6.00
N GLN A 296 -32.09 11.06 -5.66
CA GLN A 296 -32.39 10.35 -4.43
C GLN A 296 -31.87 11.08 -3.20
N VAL A 297 -30.64 11.63 -3.24
CA VAL A 297 -30.11 12.48 -2.16
C VAL A 297 -31.05 13.65 -1.88
N ARG A 298 -31.58 14.28 -2.92
CA ARG A 298 -32.57 15.36 -2.78
C ARG A 298 -33.92 14.89 -2.21
N CYS A 299 -34.34 13.66 -2.51
CA CYS A 299 -35.56 13.09 -1.94
C CYS A 299 -35.39 12.72 -0.47
N ILE A 300 -34.21 12.22 -0.08
CA ILE A 300 -33.86 11.94 1.31
C ILE A 300 -33.82 13.25 2.11
N ALA A 301 -33.14 14.29 1.61
CA ALA A 301 -33.08 15.60 2.25
C ALA A 301 -34.48 16.23 2.45
N LYS A 302 -35.37 16.09 1.46
CA LYS A 302 -36.76 16.55 1.59
C LYS A 302 -37.58 15.71 2.57
N ALA A 303 -37.34 14.40 2.63
CA ALA A 303 -38.06 13.51 3.55
C ALA A 303 -37.59 13.71 5.01
N SER A 304 -36.33 14.09 5.24
CA SER A 304 -35.85 14.52 6.55
C SER A 304 -36.42 15.87 6.97
N GLU A 305 -36.54 16.83 6.05
CA GLU A 305 -37.20 18.13 6.29
C GLU A 305 -38.70 17.96 6.60
N GLU A 306 -39.41 17.10 5.85
CA GLU A 306 -40.83 16.83 6.09
C GLU A 306 -41.09 16.02 7.38
N ASN A 307 -40.13 15.20 7.84
CA ASN A 307 -40.23 14.50 9.12
C ASN A 307 -39.81 15.39 10.33
N SER A 308 -39.04 16.46 10.12
CA SER A 308 -38.75 17.44 11.17
C SER A 308 -39.88 18.46 11.39
N ASP A 309 -40.81 18.58 10.43
CA ASP A 309 -41.95 19.49 10.51
C ASP A 309 -43.19 18.89 11.23
N ASP A 310 -43.16 17.61 11.60
CA ASP A 310 -44.27 16.92 12.31
C ASP A 310 -44.03 16.71 13.82
N GLU A 311 -42.93 17.22 14.39
CA GLU A 311 -42.70 17.29 15.85
C GLU A 311 -42.53 18.74 16.35
N ASP A 312 -43.54 19.59 16.09
CA ASP A 312 -43.80 20.75 16.97
C ASP A 312 -44.77 20.32 18.09
N ASP A 313 -44.21 19.73 19.15
CA ASP A 313 -44.65 20.02 20.52
C ASP A 313 -43.61 19.53 21.53
N GLY A 314 -42.58 20.37 21.75
CA GLY A 314 -41.96 20.52 23.06
C GLY A 314 -40.69 19.71 23.38
N GLU A 315 -39.63 20.50 23.55
CA GLU A 315 -38.49 20.30 24.47
C GLU A 315 -37.19 19.71 23.92
N GLU A 316 -36.19 20.61 23.96
CA GLU A 316 -34.75 20.44 24.19
C GLU A 316 -33.86 20.02 23.00
N ASP A 317 -33.04 21.00 22.60
CA ASP A 317 -31.89 20.92 21.70
C ASP A 317 -30.92 19.80 22.11
N GLU A 318 -30.62 18.88 21.20
CA GLU A 318 -29.33 18.21 21.15
C GLU A 318 -28.76 18.31 19.72
N ASP A 319 -27.63 19.01 19.63
CA ASP A 319 -26.87 19.30 18.42
C ASP A 319 -26.44 18.01 17.70
N ILE A 320 -26.94 17.80 16.48
CA ILE A 320 -26.32 16.91 15.50
C ILE A 320 -25.67 17.79 14.44
N GLU A 321 -24.34 17.82 14.43
CA GLU A 321 -23.51 18.53 13.46
C GLU A 321 -23.83 18.08 12.03
N HIS A 322 -24.38 18.99 11.24
CA HIS A 322 -24.55 18.84 9.80
C HIS A 322 -23.37 19.55 9.13
N GLU A 323 -22.35 18.81 8.67
CA GLU A 323 -21.37 19.33 7.72
C GLU A 323 -22.06 19.54 6.36
N VAL A 324 -22.65 20.72 6.20
CA VAL A 324 -23.03 21.24 4.89
C VAL A 324 -21.78 21.91 4.31
N LEU A 325 -21.15 21.24 3.35
CA LEU A 325 -20.17 21.88 2.48
C LEU A 325 -20.87 22.95 1.64
N GLU A 326 -20.97 24.17 2.17
CA GLU A 326 -21.22 25.36 1.35
C GLU A 326 -19.90 25.76 0.70
N SER A 327 -19.80 25.49 -0.60
CA SER A 327 -18.79 26.11 -1.44
C SER A 327 -19.17 27.58 -1.64
N ASP A 328 -18.51 28.49 -0.94
CA ASP A 328 -18.49 29.90 -1.33
C ASP A 328 -17.07 30.28 -1.74
N GLU A 329 -16.89 30.36 -3.05
CA GLU A 329 -15.79 31.08 -3.69
C GLU A 329 -15.98 32.60 -3.47
N ASP A 330 -14.84 33.27 -3.23
CA ASP A 330 -14.52 34.68 -3.49
C ASP A 330 -15.14 35.80 -2.64
N GLU A 331 -14.34 36.38 -1.72
CA GLU A 331 -13.98 37.81 -1.75
C GLU A 331 -12.75 38.08 -0.86
N LEU A 332 -11.64 38.50 -1.48
CA LEU A 332 -10.48 39.09 -0.81
C LEU A 332 -10.86 40.50 -0.32
N ASP A 333 -10.94 40.73 1.00
CA ASP A 333 -10.99 42.08 1.57
C ASP A 333 -9.65 42.49 2.21
N ASP A 334 -9.20 43.67 1.81
CA ASP A 334 -7.84 44.21 1.86
C ASP A 334 -7.56 44.92 3.19
N ASN A 335 -7.98 44.32 4.31
CA ASN A 335 -8.02 45.01 5.61
C ASN A 335 -7.50 44.19 6.82
N GLY A 336 -6.74 43.11 6.56
CA GLY A 336 -6.15 42.22 7.59
C GLY A 336 -5.12 42.88 8.52
N ASP A 337 -4.48 43.97 8.09
CA ASP A 337 -3.46 44.67 8.89
C ASP A 337 -4.06 45.41 10.09
N GLU A 338 -5.29 45.92 9.99
CA GLU A 338 -5.94 46.69 11.06
C GLU A 338 -6.45 45.79 12.20
N TYR A 339 -6.74 44.52 11.89
CA TYR A 339 -7.14 43.51 12.88
C TYR A 339 -5.94 43.06 13.73
N LEU A 340 -4.79 42.83 13.11
CA LEU A 340 -3.54 42.46 13.78
C LEU A 340 -3.01 43.59 14.69
N GLU A 341 -3.17 44.86 14.29
CA GLU A 341 -2.80 46.00 15.12
C GLU A 341 -3.70 46.12 16.37
N LYS A 342 -5.01 45.92 16.23
CA LYS A 342 -5.97 45.90 17.35
C LYS A 342 -5.75 44.71 18.29
N LEU A 343 -5.26 43.58 17.79
CA LEU A 343 -4.88 42.43 18.60
C LEU A 343 -3.60 42.72 19.41
N GLY A 344 -2.61 43.36 18.79
CA GLY A 344 -1.37 43.79 19.44
C GLY A 344 -1.56 44.84 20.55
N GLU A 345 -2.51 45.77 20.38
CA GLU A 345 -2.86 46.73 21.43
C GLU A 345 -3.57 46.09 22.64
N LYS A 346 -4.42 45.08 22.40
CA LYS A 346 -5.07 44.30 23.48
C LYS A 346 -4.06 43.49 24.31
N VAL A 347 -3.04 42.91 23.67
CA VAL A 347 -1.97 42.16 24.35
C VAL A 347 -1.09 43.09 25.21
N LYS A 348 -0.75 44.30 24.71
CA LYS A 348 -0.01 45.31 25.50
C LYS A 348 -0.81 45.83 26.69
N LYS A 349 -2.13 45.95 26.57
CA LYS A 349 -3.00 46.44 27.66
C LYS A 349 -3.24 45.39 28.75
N ALA A 350 -3.16 44.10 28.42
CA ALA A 350 -3.25 42.99 29.37
C ALA A 350 -1.94 42.75 30.16
N SER A 351 -0.79 43.22 29.66
CA SER A 351 0.54 43.08 30.30
C SER A 351 0.77 43.97 31.53
N ALA A 352 -0.11 44.93 31.84
CA ALA A 352 0.11 45.88 32.94
C ALA A 352 -0.33 45.38 34.33
N ALA A 353 -0.85 44.14 34.44
CA ALA A 353 -1.39 43.59 35.69
C ALA A 353 -0.66 42.33 36.21
N SER A 354 0.45 41.91 35.59
CA SER A 354 1.23 40.75 36.02
C SER A 354 2.58 41.15 36.64
N PRO A 355 2.99 40.63 37.82
CA PRO A 355 4.27 40.94 38.45
C PRO A 355 5.49 40.30 37.79
N PHE A 356 5.33 39.51 36.74
CA PHE A 356 6.42 38.82 36.05
C PHE A 356 6.72 39.52 34.72
N ALA A 357 7.94 40.04 34.59
CA ALA A 357 8.43 40.64 33.36
C ALA A 357 8.77 39.54 32.35
N ILE A 358 8.07 39.50 31.23
CA ILE A 358 8.43 38.67 30.07
C ILE A 358 9.11 39.59 29.04
N THR A 359 10.41 39.37 28.84
CA THR A 359 11.17 39.91 27.69
C THR A 359 11.13 38.88 26.58
N ALA A 360 10.48 39.22 25.46
CA ALA A 360 10.56 38.44 24.22
C ALA A 360 11.46 39.17 23.21
N THR A 361 12.59 38.56 22.89
CA THR A 361 13.34 38.81 21.65
C THR A 361 12.87 37.80 20.61
N VAL A 362 12.51 38.29 19.42
CA VAL A 362 12.17 37.43 18.28
C VAL A 362 13.47 36.96 17.64
N GLU A 363 13.78 35.68 17.75
CA GLU A 363 14.71 34.98 16.86
C GLU A 363 13.90 33.91 16.12
N GLN A 364 13.94 33.97 14.79
CA GLN A 364 13.45 32.92 13.90
C GLN A 364 14.52 31.83 13.88
N ASP A 365 14.17 30.63 14.32
CA ASP A 365 14.85 29.39 13.91
C ASP A 365 13.83 28.25 13.96
N GLU A 366 13.76 27.52 12.84
CA GLU A 366 12.88 26.38 12.59
C GLU A 366 13.37 25.14 13.36
N GLU A 367 12.56 24.67 14.31
CA GLU A 367 12.55 23.29 14.79
C GLU A 367 11.10 22.96 15.19
N ASP A 368 10.34 22.30 14.30
CA ASP A 368 9.08 21.67 14.67
C ASP A 368 9.36 20.18 14.98
N ASP A 369 9.58 19.91 16.26
CA ASP A 369 9.13 18.69 16.92
C ASP A 369 7.77 19.04 17.54
N ASP A 370 6.68 18.39 17.13
CA ASP A 370 5.54 18.18 18.02
C ASP A 370 4.92 16.80 17.75
N ASP A 371 5.12 15.93 18.73
CA ASP A 371 4.34 14.73 19.00
C ASP A 371 2.93 15.19 19.45
N SER A 372 1.90 14.88 18.66
CA SER A 372 0.53 14.81 19.17
C SER A 372 0.00 13.38 18.99
N ASP A 373 0.04 12.63 20.09
CA ASP A 373 -0.84 11.49 20.34
C ASP A 373 -2.29 11.98 20.23
N ASP A 374 -2.94 11.71 19.10
CA ASP A 374 -4.40 11.64 19.04
C ASP A 374 -4.80 10.16 19.04
N GLU A 375 -5.54 9.80 20.08
CA GLU A 375 -6.18 8.50 20.31
C GLU A 375 -6.91 8.06 19.02
N MET A 376 -6.47 6.96 18.41
CA MET A 376 -7.26 6.30 17.37
C MET A 376 -8.56 5.81 17.99
N ASP A 377 -9.68 6.40 17.58
CA ASP A 377 -11.01 5.85 17.79
C ASP A 377 -11.05 4.41 17.25
N GLU A 378 -11.17 3.44 18.18
CA GLU A 378 -11.50 2.04 17.93
C GLU A 378 -12.89 1.98 17.27
N THR A 379 -12.92 2.13 15.95
CA THR A 379 -14.15 2.00 15.16
C THR A 379 -14.45 0.53 14.91
N ALA A 380 -15.41 -0.01 15.68
CA ALA A 380 -16.47 -0.99 15.35
C ALA A 380 -16.21 -2.19 14.39
N LEU A 381 -14.98 -2.49 13.99
CA LEU A 381 -14.62 -3.59 13.09
C LEU A 381 -14.37 -4.92 13.83
N GLU A 382 -14.30 -4.92 15.16
CA GLU A 382 -14.02 -6.13 15.95
C GLU A 382 -15.20 -7.10 16.09
N SER A 383 -16.34 -6.86 15.42
CA SER A 383 -17.56 -7.66 15.65
C SER A 383 -18.00 -8.56 14.49
N PHE A 384 -17.23 -8.65 13.40
CA PHE A 384 -17.50 -9.62 12.34
C PHE A 384 -16.64 -10.87 12.50
N THR A 385 -17.29 -11.97 12.86
CA THR A 385 -16.69 -13.31 12.83
C THR A 385 -17.02 -13.98 11.49
N THR A 386 -15.99 -14.19 10.71
CA THR A 386 -16.00 -14.91 9.44
C THR A 386 -15.98 -16.43 9.69
N PRO A 387 -16.32 -17.25 8.68
CA PRO A 387 -16.10 -18.69 8.74
C PRO A 387 -14.61 -19.10 8.92
N LEU A 388 -13.67 -18.19 8.64
CA LEU A 388 -12.23 -18.37 8.87
C LEU A 388 -11.84 -18.14 10.34
N ASP A 389 -12.63 -17.37 11.09
CA ASP A 389 -12.46 -17.13 12.53
C ASP A 389 -12.97 -18.28 13.40
N ARG A 390 -13.45 -19.36 12.78
CA ARG A 390 -13.82 -20.59 13.48
C ARG A 390 -12.56 -21.28 13.96
N GLU A 391 -12.55 -21.75 15.21
CA GLU A 391 -11.43 -22.51 15.80
C GLU A 391 -10.98 -23.72 14.96
N GLU A 392 -11.83 -24.21 14.05
CA GLU A 392 -11.55 -25.26 13.08
C GLU A 392 -11.72 -24.75 11.62
N CYS A 393 -10.87 -23.83 11.18
CA CYS A 393 -10.74 -23.48 9.76
C CYS A 393 -9.69 -24.38 9.07
N GLU A 394 -10.10 -25.13 8.03
CA GLU A 394 -9.19 -25.97 7.22
C GLU A 394 -8.49 -25.19 6.09
N VAL A 395 -8.91 -23.95 5.83
CA VAL A 395 -8.40 -23.11 4.74
C VAL A 395 -7.53 -22.00 5.32
N ASP A 396 -6.23 -22.14 5.13
CA ASP A 396 -5.26 -21.10 5.46
C ASP A 396 -4.93 -20.30 4.18
N GLU A 397 -5.33 -19.03 4.17
CA GLU A 397 -5.18 -18.12 3.04
C GLU A 397 -3.69 -17.87 2.71
N TYR A 398 -2.82 -17.88 3.73
CA TYR A 398 -1.37 -17.80 3.57
C TYR A 398 -0.78 -19.12 3.07
N CYS A 399 -1.31 -20.28 3.47
CA CYS A 399 -0.96 -21.59 2.89
C CYS A 399 -1.24 -21.62 1.40
N VAL A 400 -2.43 -21.20 0.99
CA VAL A 400 -2.83 -21.12 -0.41
C VAL A 400 -1.88 -20.20 -1.19
N PHE A 401 -1.63 -18.99 -0.68
CA PHE A 401 -0.71 -18.03 -1.31
C PHE A 401 0.71 -18.59 -1.46
N LYS A 402 1.22 -19.25 -0.41
CA LYS A 402 2.57 -19.83 -0.39
C LYS A 402 2.70 -21.06 -1.30
N ASP A 403 1.73 -21.97 -1.30
CA ASP A 403 1.76 -23.16 -2.18
C ASP A 403 1.67 -22.75 -3.66
N VAL A 404 0.87 -21.72 -3.97
CA VAL A 404 0.83 -21.06 -5.29
C VAL A 404 2.22 -20.55 -5.67
N MET A 405 2.91 -19.89 -4.73
CA MET A 405 4.25 -19.36 -4.93
C MET A 405 5.36 -20.43 -4.97
N GLN A 406 5.17 -21.62 -4.39
CA GLN A 406 6.25 -22.60 -4.22
C GLN A 406 6.14 -23.84 -5.11
N SER A 407 4.93 -24.25 -5.49
CA SER A 407 4.68 -25.57 -6.10
C SER A 407 5.18 -25.74 -7.54
N LYS A 408 5.50 -24.66 -8.28
CA LYS A 408 5.88 -24.75 -9.71
C LYS A 408 7.18 -24.08 -10.13
N TRP A 409 7.90 -23.45 -9.20
CA TRP A 409 9.21 -22.83 -9.47
C TRP A 409 10.33 -23.84 -9.83
N VAL A 410 10.07 -25.14 -9.73
CA VAL A 410 11.04 -26.21 -10.03
C VAL A 410 11.16 -26.50 -11.55
N GLY A 411 10.25 -26.00 -12.39
CA GLY A 411 10.13 -26.41 -13.80
C GLY A 411 10.80 -25.54 -14.87
N LEU A 412 11.18 -24.30 -14.57
CA LEU A 412 11.67 -23.33 -15.56
C LEU A 412 13.20 -23.25 -15.54
N GLY A 413 13.84 -24.27 -16.13
CA GLY A 413 15.29 -24.24 -16.40
C GLY A 413 15.63 -23.19 -17.44
N TRP A 414 16.35 -22.14 -17.04
CA TRP A 414 16.86 -21.14 -17.98
C TRP A 414 18.19 -21.58 -18.59
N VAL A 415 18.22 -21.60 -19.92
CA VAL A 415 19.45 -21.73 -20.71
C VAL A 415 20.28 -20.46 -20.53
N ARG A 416 21.53 -20.67 -20.10
CA ARG A 416 22.59 -19.67 -19.99
C ARG A 416 22.80 -18.99 -21.36
N LEU A 417 22.64 -17.67 -21.43
CA LEU A 417 23.13 -16.89 -22.58
C LEU A 417 24.53 -16.39 -22.22
N ASP A 418 25.50 -16.79 -23.05
CA ASP A 418 26.91 -16.39 -23.03
C ASP A 418 27.12 -14.90 -23.36
#